data_AF-A0A4Y9QXX1-F1
#
_entry.id   AF-A0A4Y9QXX1-F1
#
_cell.length_a   1.000
_cell.length_b   1.000
_cell.length_c   1.000
_cell.angle_alpha   90.00
_cell.angle_beta   90.00
_cell.angle_gamma   90.00
#
_symmetry.space_group_name_H-M   'P 1'
#
loop_
_entity.id
_entity.type
_entity.pdbx_description
1 polymer ?
#
loop_
_entity_poly.entity_id
_entity_poly.type
_entity_poly.pdbx_seq_one_letter_code
_entity_poly.pdbx_strand_id
1 'polypeptide(L)'
;MKFLLYLLLSFVLVFFLNPFTPFWGAMIGLGVLALVIQPGGAAAFFGGGFGMSLAWMGLAVYLNIETGSSLPDKMAQLFGLGNGTLLILATGFLGFLLGAFSSWSGQLLRNLLKKKPENIYRG
;
A
#
# COMPACT_ATOMS: atom_id res chain seq x y z
N MET A 1 17.15 -7.51 -0.52
CA MET A 1 17.37 -6.10 -0.14
C MET A 1 16.31 -5.15 -0.69
N LYS A 2 15.95 -5.23 -1.98
CA LYS A 2 14.94 -4.33 -2.59
C LYS A 2 13.56 -4.37 -1.92
N PHE A 3 13.11 -5.53 -1.45
CA PHE A 3 11.81 -5.65 -0.77
C PHE A 3 11.72 -4.82 0.51
N LEU A 4 12.63 -5.01 1.47
CA LEU A 4 12.58 -4.32 2.76
C LEU A 4 12.66 -2.80 2.59
N LEU A 5 13.56 -2.33 1.72
CA LEU A 5 13.68 -0.91 1.37
C LEU A 5 12.39 -0.38 0.74
N TYR A 6 11.82 -1.10 -0.23
CA TYR A 6 10.59 -0.67 -0.90
C TYR A 6 9.38 -0.67 0.04
N LEU A 7 9.28 -1.65 0.94
CA LEU A 7 8.25 -1.69 1.98
C LEU A 7 8.36 -0.47 2.89
N LEU A 8 9.57 -0.15 3.38
CA LEU A 8 9.80 1.01 4.23
C LEU A 8 9.44 2.31 3.51
N LEU A 9 9.89 2.48 2.27
CA LEU A 9 9.56 3.66 1.45
C LEU A 9 8.05 3.77 1.19
N SER A 10 7.37 2.65 0.93
CA SER A 10 5.92 2.61 0.72
C SER A 10 5.16 3.02 1.98
N PHE A 11 5.57 2.51 3.15
CA PHE A 11 5.00 2.88 4.44
C PHE A 11 5.16 4.38 4.71
N VAL A 12 6.39 4.90 4.58
CA VAL A 12 6.70 6.32 4.80
C VAL A 12 5.90 7.20 3.84
N LEU A 13 5.87 6.84 2.56
CA LEU A 13 5.10 7.58 1.55
C LEU A 13 3.63 7.65 1.94
N VAL A 14 2.99 6.52 2.25
CA VAL A 14 1.56 6.49 2.61
C VAL A 14 1.30 7.28 3.88
N PHE A 15 2.13 7.11 4.91
CA PHE A 15 1.98 7.78 6.20
C PHE A 15 2.01 9.31 6.07
N PHE A 16 2.94 9.86 5.29
CA PHE A 16 3.07 11.30 5.11
C PHE A 16 2.18 11.88 4.01
N LEU A 17 1.75 11.09 3.03
CA LEU A 17 0.94 11.58 1.91
C LEU A 17 -0.57 11.60 2.22
N ASN A 18 -1.06 10.65 3.03
CA ASN A 18 -2.47 10.53 3.40
C ASN A 18 -3.06 11.77 4.10
N PRO A 19 -2.33 12.53 4.94
CA PRO A 19 -2.88 13.76 5.54
C PRO A 19 -3.18 14.86 4.51
N PHE A 20 -2.50 14.86 3.36
CA PHE A 20 -2.62 15.90 2.34
C PHE A 20 -3.47 15.48 1.14
N THR A 21 -3.80 14.20 1.02
CA THR A 21 -4.51 13.65 -0.14
C THR A 21 -5.53 12.59 0.29
N PRO A 22 -6.65 12.44 -0.44
CA PRO A 22 -7.51 11.29 -0.24
C PRO A 22 -6.78 9.98 -0.61
N PHE A 23 -7.37 8.83 -0.25
CA PHE A 23 -6.74 7.51 -0.42
C PHE A 23 -6.21 7.21 -1.84
N TRP A 24 -6.85 7.74 -2.89
CA TRP A 24 -6.41 7.57 -4.28
C TRP A 24 -5.09 8.30 -4.59
N GLY A 25 -4.77 9.37 -3.86
CA GLY A 25 -3.47 10.05 -3.96
C GLY A 25 -2.32 9.14 -3.55
N ALA A 26 -2.48 8.40 -2.45
CA ALA A 26 -1.51 7.39 -2.02
C ALA A 26 -1.38 6.22 -3.01
N MET A 27 -2.47 5.81 -3.65
CA MET A 27 -2.44 4.80 -4.72
C MET A 27 -1.58 5.26 -5.90
N ILE A 28 -1.80 6.48 -6.39
CA ILE A 28 -0.98 7.06 -7.46
C ILE A 28 0.49 7.17 -7.02
N GLY A 29 0.74 7.65 -5.80
CA GLY A 29 2.07 7.77 -5.23
C GLY A 29 2.83 6.45 -5.17
N LEU A 30 2.18 5.37 -4.72
CA LEU A 30 2.77 4.03 -4.70
C LEU A 30 3.04 3.48 -6.11
N GLY A 31 2.16 3.74 -7.07
CA GLY A 31 2.39 3.38 -8.47
C GLY A 31 3.61 4.09 -9.06
N VAL A 32 3.74 5.40 -8.84
CA VAL A 32 4.90 6.19 -9.27
C VAL A 32 6.18 5.70 -8.57
N LEU A 33 6.12 5.43 -7.25
CA LEU A 33 7.26 4.92 -6.49
C LEU A 33 7.74 3.58 -7.05
N ALA A 34 6.85 2.64 -7.35
CA ALA A 34 7.19 1.35 -7.97
C ALA A 34 7.85 1.53 -9.36
N LEU A 35 7.32 2.47 -10.15
CA LEU A 35 7.83 2.78 -11.49
C LEU A 35 9.29 3.26 -11.42
N VAL A 36 9.62 4.10 -10.44
CA VAL A 36 10.96 4.68 -10.27
C VAL A 36 11.94 3.70 -9.61
N ILE A 37 11.56 3.07 -8.48
CA ILE A 37 12.46 2.23 -7.67
C ILE A 37 12.72 0.87 -8.32
N GLN A 38 11.75 0.36 -9.09
CA GLN A 38 11.84 -0.93 -9.78
C GLN A 38 12.20 -2.11 -8.85
N PRO A 39 11.42 -2.36 -7.78
CA PRO A 39 11.71 -3.41 -6.80
C PRO A 39 11.59 -4.83 -7.36
N GLY A 40 10.91 -5.01 -8.50
CA GLY A 40 10.55 -6.31 -9.08
C GLY A 40 9.09 -6.67 -8.78
N GLY A 41 8.49 -7.62 -9.52
CA GLY A 41 7.05 -7.90 -9.46
C GLY A 41 6.53 -8.25 -8.06
N ALA A 42 7.06 -9.32 -7.45
CA ALA A 42 6.64 -9.74 -6.11
C ALA A 42 6.96 -8.69 -5.03
N ALA A 43 8.13 -8.04 -5.13
CA ALA A 43 8.52 -7.02 -4.17
C ALA A 43 7.67 -5.75 -4.27
N ALA A 44 7.22 -5.36 -5.48
CA ALA A 44 6.26 -4.28 -5.67
C ALA A 44 4.92 -4.62 -5.04
N PHE A 45 4.38 -5.82 -5.33
CA PHE A 45 3.08 -6.26 -4.84
C PHE A 45 3.06 -6.34 -3.30
N PHE A 46 3.92 -7.16 -2.71
CA PHE A 46 3.93 -7.35 -1.26
C PHE A 46 4.47 -6.13 -0.52
N GLY A 47 5.48 -5.43 -1.06
CA GLY A 47 6.07 -4.29 -0.38
C GLY A 47 5.14 -3.08 -0.35
N GLY A 48 4.44 -2.82 -1.46
CA GLY A 48 3.41 -1.78 -1.55
C GLY A 48 2.18 -2.12 -0.71
N GLY A 49 1.72 -3.37 -0.79
CA GLY A 49 0.59 -3.85 -0.01
C GLY A 49 0.85 -3.78 1.49
N PHE A 50 1.94 -4.37 1.98
CA PHE A 50 2.27 -4.30 3.40
C PHE A 50 2.61 -2.87 3.83
N GLY A 51 3.25 -2.05 3.00
CA GLY A 51 3.51 -0.64 3.32
C GLY A 51 2.23 0.14 3.60
N MET A 52 1.22 0.04 2.73
CA MET A 52 -0.06 0.72 2.90
C MET A 52 -0.90 0.11 4.03
N SER A 53 -0.93 -1.22 4.13
CA SER A 53 -1.61 -1.95 5.21
C SER A 53 -1.09 -1.56 6.59
N LEU A 54 0.25 -1.54 6.77
CA LEU A 54 0.88 -1.15 8.02
C LEU A 54 0.63 0.30 8.37
N ALA A 55 0.65 1.22 7.39
CA ALA A 55 0.35 2.62 7.63
C ALA A 55 -1.09 2.83 8.12
N TRP A 56 -2.07 2.20 7.46
CA TRP A 56 -3.48 2.35 7.80
C TRP A 56 -3.85 1.64 9.10
N MET A 57 -3.45 0.38 9.22
CA MET A 57 -3.72 -0.42 10.43
C MET A 57 -2.99 0.16 11.63
N GLY A 58 -1.72 0.56 11.48
CA GLY A 58 -0.94 1.19 12.53
C GLY A 58 -1.58 2.48 13.04
N LEU A 59 -2.03 3.35 12.14
CA LEU A 59 -2.73 4.58 12.51
C LEU A 59 -4.08 4.28 13.19
N ALA A 60 -4.85 3.31 12.69
CA ALA A 60 -6.13 2.93 13.27
C ALA A 60 -5.96 2.36 14.70
N VAL A 61 -4.96 1.52 14.92
CA VAL A 61 -4.61 1.00 16.26
C VAL A 61 -4.15 2.13 17.17
N TYR A 62 -3.28 3.02 16.69
CA TYR A 62 -2.81 4.16 17.46
C TYR A 62 -3.96 5.05 17.93
N LEU A 63 -4.86 5.44 17.01
CA LEU A 63 -6.03 6.25 17.35
C LEU A 63 -6.98 5.55 18.31
N ASN A 64 -7.17 4.23 18.17
CA ASN A 64 -8.02 3.46 19.08
C ASN A 64 -7.47 3.46 20.52
N ILE A 65 -6.16 3.26 20.68
CA ILE A 65 -5.49 3.27 21.99
C ILE A 65 -5.47 4.67 22.59
N GLU A 66 -5.10 5.68 21.80
CA GLU A 66 -4.92 7.06 22.27
C GLU A 66 -6.24 7.70 22.70
N THR A 67 -7.33 7.45 21.94
CA THR A 67 -8.62 8.10 22.22
C THR A 67 -9.51 7.32 23.19
N GLY A 68 -9.29 6.00 23.34
CA GLY A 68 -10.21 5.13 24.09
C GLY A 68 -11.66 5.16 23.56
N SER A 69 -11.86 5.58 22.32
CA SER A 69 -13.18 5.86 21.75
C SER A 69 -13.94 4.59 21.40
N SER A 70 -15.25 4.57 21.64
CA SER A 70 -16.16 3.50 21.19
C SER A 70 -16.53 3.59 19.70
N LEU A 71 -15.96 4.57 18.96
CA LEU A 71 -16.28 4.78 17.56
C LEU A 71 -15.99 3.55 16.67
N PRO A 72 -14.85 2.85 16.79
CA PRO A 72 -14.59 1.65 15.98
C PRO A 72 -15.65 0.57 16.18
N ASP A 73 -16.12 0.36 17.41
CA ASP A 73 -17.17 -0.63 17.70
C ASP A 73 -18.52 -0.23 17.10
N LYS A 74 -18.89 1.05 17.20
CA LYS A 74 -20.12 1.57 16.59
C LYS A 74 -20.09 1.42 15.08
N MET A 75 -18.96 1.75 14.45
CA MET A 75 -18.78 1.58 13.01
C MET A 75 -18.81 0.10 12.63
N ALA A 76 -18.15 -0.78 13.40
CA ALA A 76 -18.17 -2.21 13.15
C ALA A 76 -19.58 -2.82 13.23
N GLN A 77 -20.41 -2.36 14.17
CA GLN A 77 -21.82 -2.77 14.25
C GLN A 77 -22.61 -2.32 13.02
N LEU A 78 -22.43 -1.07 12.57
CA LEU A 78 -23.05 -0.56 11.34
C LEU A 78 -22.65 -1.36 10.09
N PHE A 79 -21.39 -1.79 10.02
CA PHE A 79 -20.89 -2.65 8.92
C PHE A 79 -21.22 -4.14 9.10
N GLY A 80 -21.87 -4.55 10.19
CA GLY A 80 -22.19 -5.96 10.46
C GLY A 80 -20.98 -6.83 10.84
N LEU A 81 -19.85 -6.22 11.22
CA LEU A 81 -18.60 -6.90 11.60
C LEU A 81 -18.58 -7.29 13.09
N GLY A 82 -19.42 -6.67 13.91
CA GLY A 82 -19.59 -7.02 15.33
C GLY A 82 -18.62 -6.35 16.31
N ASN A 83 -17.32 -6.21 15.98
CA ASN A 83 -16.36 -5.51 16.85
C ASN A 83 -15.37 -4.60 16.10
N GLY A 84 -14.86 -3.58 16.80
CA GLY A 84 -13.91 -2.61 16.24
C GLY A 84 -12.60 -3.22 15.78
N THR A 85 -12.14 -4.30 16.41
CA THR A 85 -10.91 -5.02 16.01
C THR A 85 -11.02 -5.59 14.59
N LEU A 86 -12.15 -6.20 14.24
CA LEU A 86 -12.40 -6.71 12.90
C LEU A 86 -12.46 -5.59 11.87
N LEU A 87 -12.97 -4.41 12.24
CA LEU A 87 -12.96 -3.23 11.37
C LEU A 87 -11.53 -2.73 11.11
N ILE A 88 -10.66 -2.72 12.13
CA ILE A 88 -9.24 -2.37 11.97
C ILE A 88 -8.52 -3.36 11.05
N LEU A 89 -8.76 -4.66 11.24
CA LEU A 89 -8.20 -5.71 10.38
C LEU A 89 -8.70 -5.58 8.94
N ALA A 90 -9.99 -5.33 8.74
CA ALA A 90 -10.57 -5.08 7.42
C ALA A 90 -9.95 -3.84 6.76
N THR A 91 -9.71 -2.78 7.53
CA THR A 91 -9.01 -1.56 7.06
C THR A 91 -7.59 -1.88 6.62
N GLY A 92 -6.84 -2.65 7.40
CA GLY A 92 -5.50 -3.11 7.04
C GLY A 92 -5.51 -3.99 5.77
N PHE A 93 -6.49 -4.87 5.63
CA PHE A 93 -6.65 -5.73 4.45
C PHE A 93 -7.00 -4.92 3.19
N LEU A 94 -7.91 -3.94 3.29
CA LEU A 94 -8.20 -3.02 2.20
C LEU A 94 -6.96 -2.21 1.81
N GLY A 95 -6.22 -1.70 2.79
CA GLY A 95 -4.94 -1.02 2.56
C GLY A 95 -3.94 -1.92 1.82
N PHE A 96 -3.88 -3.21 2.18
CA PHE A 96 -3.04 -4.18 1.49
C PHE A 96 -3.40 -4.31 0.02
N LEU A 97 -4.69 -4.54 -0.29
CA LEU A 97 -5.14 -4.70 -1.67
C LEU A 97 -4.85 -3.45 -2.51
N LEU A 98 -5.22 -2.26 -1.99
CA LEU A 98 -5.01 -1.00 -2.69
C LEU A 98 -3.52 -0.73 -2.93
N GLY A 99 -2.67 -0.91 -1.92
CA GLY A 99 -1.24 -0.69 -2.03
C GLY A 99 -0.54 -1.69 -2.96
N ALA A 100 -0.95 -2.95 -2.90
CA ALA A 100 -0.37 -4.03 -3.69
C ALA A 100 -0.65 -3.84 -5.18
N PHE A 101 -1.91 -3.62 -5.57
CA PHE A 101 -2.28 -3.41 -6.97
C PHE A 101 -1.77 -2.09 -7.55
N SER A 102 -1.70 -1.03 -6.73
CA SER A 102 -1.13 0.24 -7.16
C SER A 102 0.36 0.12 -7.49
N SER A 103 1.13 -0.48 -6.57
CA SER A 103 2.57 -0.70 -6.78
C SER A 103 2.84 -1.67 -7.92
N TRP A 104 2.04 -2.75 -8.02
CA TRP A 104 2.22 -3.73 -9.07
C TRP A 104 1.93 -3.14 -10.46
N SER A 105 0.90 -2.31 -10.59
CA SER A 105 0.60 -1.56 -11.82
C SER A 105 1.78 -0.65 -12.23
N GLY A 106 2.38 0.08 -11.29
CA GLY A 106 3.55 0.91 -11.55
C GLY A 106 4.77 0.12 -12.05
N GLN A 107 5.01 -1.05 -11.44
CA GLN A 107 6.07 -1.97 -11.86
C GLN A 107 5.80 -2.56 -13.27
N LEU A 108 4.55 -2.90 -13.58
CA LEU A 108 4.16 -3.40 -14.90
C LEU A 108 4.31 -2.31 -15.97
N LEU A 109 3.86 -1.09 -15.69
CA LEU A 109 4.04 0.05 -16.58
C LEU A 109 5.52 0.30 -16.88
N ARG A 110 6.39 0.23 -15.88
CA ARG A 110 7.84 0.31 -16.09
C ARG A 110 8.37 -0.77 -17.01
N ASN A 111 7.89 -2.01 -16.87
CA ASN A 111 8.30 -3.12 -17.73
C ASN A 111 7.85 -2.91 -19.18
N LEU A 112 6.67 -2.32 -19.42
CA LEU A 112 6.19 -1.97 -20.76
C LEU A 112 7.04 -0.88 -21.42
N LEU A 113 7.55 0.07 -20.63
CA LEU A 113 8.39 1.17 -21.13
C LEU A 113 9.84 0.75 -21.42
N LYS A 114 10.28 -0.44 -20.97
CA LYS A 114 11.62 -0.95 -21.27
C LYS A 114 11.66 -1.51 -22.70
N LYS A 115 12.47 -0.89 -23.57
CA LYS A 115 12.77 -1.45 -24.90
C LYS A 115 13.39 -2.84 -24.74
N LYS A 116 12.84 -3.83 -25.44
CA LYS A 116 13.50 -5.14 -25.61
C LYS A 116 14.75 -4.93 -26.49
N PRO A 117 15.90 -5.55 -26.17
CA PRO A 117 17.09 -5.45 -27.01
C PRO A 117 16.76 -5.97 -28.41
N GLU A 118 17.02 -5.13 -29.42
CA GLU A 118 16.55 -5.31 -30.81
C GLU A 118 17.38 -6.34 -31.60
N ASN A 119 18.36 -7.01 -30.99
CA ASN A 119 19.19 -8.00 -31.68
C ASN A 119 19.67 -9.09 -30.72
N ILE A 120 19.02 -10.25 -30.76
CA ILE A 120 19.53 -11.50 -30.14
C ILE A 120 20.32 -12.33 -31.17
N TYR A 121 20.25 -11.99 -32.47
CA TYR A 121 20.77 -12.80 -33.58
C TYR A 121 21.84 -12.13 -34.46
N ARG A 122 22.38 -10.97 -34.08
CA ARG A 122 23.57 -10.42 -34.76
C ARG A 122 24.84 -10.83 -34.02
N GLY A 123 25.27 -12.06 -34.29
CA GLY A 123 26.69 -12.41 -34.34
C GLY A 123 27.27 -12.01 -35.69
#